data_AF-A0A0R1E093-F1
#
_entry.id   AF-A0A0R1E093-F1
#
_cell.length_a   1.000
_cell.length_b   1.000
_cell.length_c   1.000
_cell.angle_alpha   90.00
_cell.angle_beta   90.00
_cell.angle_gamma   90.00
#
_symmetry.space_group_name_H-M   'P 1'
#
loop_
_entity.id
_entity.type
_entity.pdbx_description
1 polymer ?
#
loop_
_entity_poly.entity_id
_entity_poly.type
_entity_poly.pdbx_seq_one_letter_code
_entity_poly.pdbx_strand_id
1 'polypeptide(L)'
;MLDVPHEAKVRGHQRAPSDSKEFHEVTKRDALRLLEHDVDRLLETTEKARQPALKAEMGRFADLFGRFIQEEGPALDWNKIQKLPENAVMNYSNLKSPQNEQNEIRNMLDKLVVIKLNGGLGTSMGCHGPKSVIPVRSDLTFLDLTVQQIEHLNKTYDANVPLVLMNSFNTDEDTEKIVRKYKGFRVQIHTFNQSCFPRISREHYLPVAKDFDVEKDMEAWYPPGHGDFYDTFRNSGLLKKFIEEGREYCFLSNIDNLGATVDLNILNKLVGEERATTPVEFVMEVTDKTRADVKGGTLIQMENKLRLLEIAQVPPEHVDDFKSVKTFKFFNTNNIWANLAAIDRVLRERTLNMEIIVNNKTLENGTRVIQLETAVGAAMKCFDGAIGINVPRSRFLPVKKSSDLLLVMSNLYTLKNGSLVMSPQRMFPTTPLVKLGENHFSKVKEFLGRFANIPDIIELDHLTVSGDVTFGRGVSLRGTVIIIANHGDRIDIPAGAILENKIVSGNMRILDH
;
A
#
# COMPACT_ATOMS: atom_id res chain seq x y z
N MET A 1 -8.30 14.56 78.78
CA MET A 1 -8.99 15.14 77.61
C MET A 1 -8.03 16.17 77.04
N LEU A 2 -7.05 15.73 76.24
CA LEU A 2 -7.06 15.81 74.77
C LEU A 2 -7.17 17.27 74.28
N ASP A 3 -6.02 17.96 74.26
CA ASP A 3 -5.81 19.14 73.42
C ASP A 3 -5.26 18.67 72.07
N VAL A 4 -5.98 19.02 71.00
CA VAL A 4 -5.65 18.71 69.61
C VAL A 4 -4.96 19.95 69.00
N PRO A 5 -3.75 19.84 68.40
CA PRO A 5 -3.17 20.95 67.66
C PRO A 5 -3.72 21.01 66.23
N HIS A 6 -4.01 22.23 65.78
CA HIS A 6 -4.43 22.61 64.43
C HIS A 6 -3.47 22.09 63.33
N GLU A 7 -4.02 21.37 62.34
CA GLU A 7 -3.34 21.07 61.07
C GLU A 7 -3.14 22.35 60.24
N ALA A 8 -1.88 22.66 59.93
CA ALA A 8 -1.51 23.70 58.98
C ALA A 8 -1.79 23.22 57.54
N LYS A 9 -2.68 23.92 56.81
CA LYS A 9 -2.90 23.73 55.37
C LYS A 9 -1.64 24.04 54.57
N VAL A 10 -1.00 23.00 54.04
CA VAL A 10 0.06 23.13 53.02
C VAL A 10 -0.58 23.63 51.72
N ARG A 11 -0.28 24.87 51.33
CA ARG A 11 -0.62 25.41 50.01
C ARG A 11 0.16 24.63 48.96
N GLY A 12 -0.54 23.84 48.15
CA GLY A 12 0.05 23.15 47.01
C GLY A 12 0.62 24.15 46.01
N HIS A 13 1.92 24.08 45.76
CA HIS A 13 2.56 24.76 44.65
C HIS A 13 1.97 24.25 43.33
N GLN A 14 1.21 25.09 42.63
CA GLN A 14 0.98 24.92 41.19
C GLN A 14 2.37 24.97 40.53
N ARG A 15 2.82 23.84 39.98
CA ARG A 15 4.02 23.79 39.16
C ARG A 15 3.75 24.62 37.91
N ALA A 16 4.40 25.78 37.80
CA ALA A 16 4.51 26.49 36.54
C ALA A 16 5.19 25.56 35.51
N PRO A 17 4.73 25.53 34.24
CA PRO A 17 5.47 24.85 33.18
C PRO A 17 6.89 25.44 33.10
N SER A 18 7.90 24.61 32.84
CA SER A 18 9.29 25.10 32.74
C SER A 18 9.42 26.05 31.54
N ASP A 19 10.12 27.18 31.69
CA ASP A 19 10.34 28.19 30.65
C ASP A 19 10.81 27.60 29.30
N SER A 20 11.52 26.48 29.33
CA SER A 20 11.94 25.72 28.15
C SER A 20 10.79 25.10 27.36
N LYS A 21 9.76 24.57 28.03
CA LYS A 21 8.57 23.99 27.37
C LYS A 21 7.72 25.08 26.75
N GLU A 22 7.57 26.20 27.45
CA GLU A 22 6.85 27.36 26.94
C GLU A 22 7.55 27.95 25.70
N PHE A 23 8.88 28.06 25.73
CA PHE A 23 9.67 28.47 24.56
C PHE A 23 9.50 27.53 23.36
N HIS A 24 9.54 26.21 23.58
CA HIS A 24 9.31 25.22 22.52
C HIS A 24 7.88 25.29 21.98
N GLU A 25 6.86 25.41 22.83
CA GLU A 25 5.46 25.56 22.40
C GLU A 25 5.21 26.84 21.58
N VAL A 26 5.84 27.95 21.97
CA VAL A 26 5.77 29.22 21.21
C VAL A 26 6.43 29.05 19.84
N THR A 27 7.64 28.48 19.79
CA THR A 27 8.36 28.23 18.53
C THR A 27 7.56 27.35 17.57
N LYS A 28 6.87 26.34 18.10
CA LYS A 28 5.99 25.45 17.34
C LYS A 28 4.78 26.15 16.75
N ARG A 29 4.12 27.00 17.54
CA ARG A 29 2.98 27.81 17.07
C ARG A 29 3.41 28.80 16.00
N ASP A 30 4.58 29.40 16.14
CA ASP A 30 5.12 30.33 15.14
C ASP A 30 5.47 29.60 13.85
N ALA A 31 6.04 28.40 13.91
CA ALA A 31 6.30 27.58 12.72
C ALA A 31 5.02 27.23 11.95
N LEU A 32 3.93 26.88 12.64
CA LEU A 32 2.64 26.62 11.99
C LEU A 32 2.06 27.87 11.33
N ARG A 33 2.09 29.02 12.01
CA ARG A 33 1.63 30.30 11.45
C ARG A 33 2.43 30.73 10.23
N LEU A 34 3.75 30.54 10.26
CA LEU A 34 4.62 30.84 9.12
C LEU A 34 4.30 29.92 7.94
N LEU A 35 4.05 28.63 8.19
CA LEU A 35 3.62 27.69 7.15
C LEU A 35 2.28 28.11 6.53
N GLU A 36 1.28 28.45 7.35
CA GLU A 36 -0.03 28.92 6.88
C GLU A 36 0.10 30.19 6.02
N HIS A 37 0.93 31.14 6.44
CA HIS A 37 1.20 32.36 5.66
C HIS A 37 1.87 32.06 4.31
N ASP A 38 2.86 31.16 4.27
CA ASP A 38 3.53 30.80 3.01
C ASP A 38 2.61 29.98 2.10
N VAL A 39 1.72 29.17 2.67
CA VAL A 39 0.66 28.47 1.93
C VAL A 39 -0.32 29.46 1.31
N ASP A 40 -0.74 30.50 2.04
CA ASP A 40 -1.62 31.54 1.50
C ASP A 40 -0.92 32.30 0.35
N ARG A 41 0.38 32.61 0.49
CA ARG A 41 1.18 33.19 -0.60
C ARG A 41 1.29 32.28 -1.81
N LEU A 42 1.42 30.96 -1.60
CA LEU A 42 1.37 30.01 -2.71
C LEU A 42 0.03 30.13 -3.41
N LEU A 43 -1.09 30.10 -2.68
CA LEU A 43 -2.45 30.17 -3.26
C LEU A 43 -2.69 31.46 -4.08
N GLU A 44 -1.99 32.55 -3.81
CA GLU A 44 -2.05 33.77 -4.64
C GLU A 44 -1.47 33.58 -6.05
N THR A 45 -0.57 32.61 -6.24
CA THR A 45 0.06 32.32 -7.55
C THR A 45 -0.84 31.51 -8.49
N THR A 46 -1.96 30.97 -8.01
CA THR A 46 -2.87 30.13 -8.80
C THR A 46 -4.06 30.90 -9.37
N GLU A 47 -4.74 30.32 -10.35
CA GLU A 47 -5.95 30.89 -10.94
C GLU A 47 -7.10 30.96 -9.93
N LYS A 48 -7.85 32.07 -9.94
CA LYS A 48 -8.98 32.31 -9.01
C LYS A 48 -10.03 31.19 -9.01
N ALA A 49 -10.22 30.50 -10.14
CA ALA A 49 -11.18 29.40 -10.26
C ALA A 49 -10.78 28.15 -9.46
N ARG A 50 -9.47 27.89 -9.30
CA ARG A 50 -8.93 26.71 -8.60
C ARG A 50 -8.67 26.95 -7.11
N GLN A 51 -8.60 28.22 -6.70
CA GLN A 51 -8.30 28.62 -5.32
C GLN A 51 -9.20 27.95 -4.25
N PRO A 52 -10.53 27.80 -4.41
CA PRO A 52 -11.35 27.20 -3.36
C PRO A 52 -11.00 25.73 -3.08
N ALA A 53 -10.77 24.93 -4.13
CA ALA A 53 -10.41 23.52 -3.99
C ALA A 53 -8.99 23.36 -3.41
N LEU A 54 -8.04 24.14 -3.92
CA LEU A 54 -6.66 24.13 -3.41
C LEU A 54 -6.57 24.62 -1.97
N LYS A 55 -7.38 25.62 -1.57
CA LYS A 55 -7.44 26.08 -0.18
C LYS A 55 -7.91 24.98 0.77
N ALA A 56 -8.91 24.19 0.37
CA ALA A 56 -9.37 23.05 1.17
C ALA A 56 -8.28 21.96 1.27
N GLU A 57 -7.54 21.73 0.19
CA GLU A 57 -6.41 20.80 0.17
C GLU A 57 -5.25 21.24 1.05
N MET A 58 -4.86 22.51 0.93
CA MET A 58 -3.80 23.09 1.75
C MET A 58 -4.19 23.23 3.22
N GLY A 59 -5.48 23.40 3.53
CA GLY A 59 -5.98 23.30 4.91
C GLY A 59 -5.69 21.93 5.52
N ARG A 60 -5.91 20.83 4.77
CA ARG A 60 -5.55 19.48 5.23
C ARG A 60 -4.03 19.31 5.42
N PHE A 61 -3.23 19.91 4.54
CA PHE A 61 -1.77 19.93 4.69
C PHE A 61 -1.34 20.66 5.98
N ALA A 62 -1.92 21.84 6.26
CA ALA A 62 -1.67 22.58 7.48
C ALA A 62 -2.12 21.81 8.73
N ASP A 63 -3.29 21.16 8.70
CA ASP A 63 -3.76 20.29 9.79
C ASP A 63 -2.79 19.13 10.05
N LEU A 64 -2.30 18.47 9.00
CA LEU A 64 -1.33 17.38 9.10
C LEU A 64 0.00 17.86 9.69
N PHE A 65 0.48 19.02 9.25
CA PHE A 65 1.70 19.63 9.77
C PHE A 65 1.54 20.10 11.23
N GLY A 66 0.40 20.68 11.57
CA GLY A 66 0.07 21.08 12.94
C GLY A 66 0.08 19.88 13.88
N ARG A 67 -0.48 18.75 13.45
CA ARG A 67 -0.40 17.49 14.20
C ARG A 67 1.03 16.98 14.32
N PHE A 68 1.81 17.00 13.25
CA PHE A 68 3.23 16.61 13.29
C PHE A 68 4.04 17.45 14.30
N ILE A 69 3.79 18.74 14.38
CA ILE A 69 4.44 19.64 15.35
C ILE A 69 4.00 19.33 16.79
N GLN A 70 2.73 19.00 17.00
CA GLN A 70 2.15 18.74 18.32
C GLN A 70 2.52 17.35 18.86
N GLU A 71 2.65 16.35 18.00
CA GLU A 71 3.02 14.97 18.36
C GLU A 71 4.51 14.89 18.77
N GLU A 72 4.80 15.18 20.05
CA GLU A 72 6.12 14.97 20.66
C GLU A 72 6.17 13.60 21.37
N GLY A 73 6.95 12.66 20.82
CA GLY A 73 7.22 11.35 21.45
C GLY A 73 7.02 10.17 20.50
N PRO A 74 7.30 8.93 20.96
CA PRO A 74 6.94 7.74 20.18
C PRO A 74 5.42 7.76 19.95
N ALA A 75 5.01 7.58 18.69
CA ALA A 75 3.60 7.60 18.28
C ALA A 75 2.71 6.61 19.06
N LEU A 76 3.33 5.65 19.75
CA LEU A 76 2.67 4.60 20.50
C LEU A 76 3.46 4.22 21.75
N ASP A 77 2.77 4.12 22.89
CA ASP A 77 3.32 3.57 24.13
C ASP A 77 3.31 2.04 24.05
N TRP A 78 4.50 1.44 23.89
CA TRP A 78 4.68 0.00 23.72
C TRP A 78 4.04 -0.82 24.85
N ASN A 79 4.02 -0.28 26.07
CA ASN A 79 3.47 -0.98 27.23
C ASN A 79 1.94 -1.08 27.22
N LYS A 80 1.26 -0.29 26.39
CA LYS A 80 -0.20 -0.35 26.21
C LYS A 80 -0.64 -1.35 25.15
N ILE A 81 0.29 -1.95 24.41
CA ILE A 81 -0.02 -2.96 23.41
C ILE A 81 -0.55 -4.20 24.10
N GLN A 82 -1.76 -4.60 23.73
CA GLN A 82 -2.39 -5.82 24.21
C GLN A 82 -2.30 -6.92 23.14
N LYS A 83 -2.29 -8.18 23.60
CA LYS A 83 -2.41 -9.32 22.69
C LYS A 83 -3.74 -9.25 21.96
N LEU A 84 -3.73 -9.62 20.68
CA LEU A 84 -4.95 -9.71 19.89
C LEU A 84 -5.93 -10.68 20.57
N PRO A 85 -7.21 -10.31 20.71
CA PRO A 85 -8.22 -11.20 21.24
C PRO A 85 -8.53 -12.28 20.20
N GLU A 86 -8.99 -13.45 20.64
CA GLU A 86 -9.16 -14.63 19.77
C GLU A 86 -10.13 -14.39 18.60
N ASN A 87 -11.09 -13.48 18.76
CA ASN A 87 -12.08 -13.12 17.75
C ASN A 87 -11.71 -11.89 16.89
N ALA A 88 -10.57 -11.24 17.14
CA ALA A 88 -10.16 -10.09 16.33
C ALA A 88 -9.76 -10.46 14.90
N VAL A 89 -9.18 -11.64 14.71
CA VAL A 89 -8.72 -12.13 13.42
C VAL A 89 -9.41 -13.46 13.12
N MET A 90 -10.31 -13.46 12.14
CA MET A 90 -10.98 -14.67 11.69
C MET A 90 -10.12 -15.42 10.69
N ASN A 91 -10.08 -16.75 10.79
CA ASN A 91 -9.45 -17.56 9.75
C ASN A 91 -10.32 -17.64 8.50
N TYR A 92 -9.73 -17.45 7.32
CA TYR A 92 -10.44 -17.52 6.05
C TYR A 92 -11.17 -18.85 5.84
N SER A 93 -10.62 -19.96 6.35
CA SER A 93 -11.24 -21.29 6.29
C SER A 93 -12.60 -21.38 6.97
N ASN A 94 -12.90 -20.46 7.89
CA ASN A 94 -14.16 -20.45 8.63
C ASN A 94 -15.24 -19.63 7.92
N LEU A 95 -14.90 -18.91 6.84
CA LEU A 95 -15.86 -18.16 6.05
C LEU A 95 -16.68 -19.12 5.20
N LYS A 96 -18.01 -18.94 5.21
CA LYS A 96 -18.88 -19.69 4.33
C LYS A 96 -18.87 -19.11 2.93
N SER A 97 -18.71 -19.99 1.95
CA SER A 97 -18.99 -19.64 0.57
C SER A 97 -20.46 -19.29 0.40
N PRO A 98 -20.78 -18.27 -0.41
CA PRO A 98 -22.17 -17.99 -0.75
C PRO A 98 -22.79 -19.24 -1.38
N GLN A 99 -24.08 -19.46 -1.16
CA GLN A 99 -24.79 -20.49 -1.91
C GLN A 99 -24.67 -20.10 -3.39
N ASN A 100 -24.39 -21.06 -4.29
CA ASN A 100 -24.10 -20.79 -5.70
C ASN A 100 -25.33 -20.31 -6.50
N GLU A 101 -26.24 -19.58 -5.87
CA GLU A 101 -27.33 -18.90 -6.51
C GLU A 101 -26.79 -17.63 -7.17
N GLN A 102 -26.77 -17.64 -8.50
CA GLN A 102 -26.25 -16.53 -9.31
C GLN A 102 -26.88 -15.18 -8.94
N ASN A 103 -28.16 -15.18 -8.54
CA ASN A 103 -28.89 -13.99 -8.10
C ASN A 103 -28.38 -13.43 -6.77
N GLU A 104 -28.03 -14.27 -5.80
CA GLU A 104 -27.48 -13.81 -4.52
C GLU A 104 -26.11 -13.18 -4.71
N ILE A 105 -25.25 -13.87 -5.47
CA ILE A 105 -23.91 -13.37 -5.79
C ILE A 105 -24.00 -12.04 -6.55
N ARG A 106 -24.92 -11.93 -7.51
CA ARG A 106 -25.20 -10.67 -8.21
C ARG A 106 -25.59 -9.56 -7.24
N ASN A 107 -26.56 -9.80 -6.35
CA ASN A 107 -27.02 -8.80 -5.38
C ASN A 107 -25.89 -8.34 -4.44
N MET A 108 -25.00 -9.25 -4.05
CA MET A 108 -23.82 -8.92 -3.24
C MET A 108 -22.81 -8.08 -4.02
N LEU A 109 -22.52 -8.46 -5.27
CA LEU A 109 -21.59 -7.74 -6.14
C LEU A 109 -22.13 -6.35 -6.52
N ASP A 110 -23.44 -6.23 -6.69
CA ASP A 110 -24.10 -4.95 -6.95
C ASP A 110 -23.99 -3.98 -5.75
N LYS A 111 -23.57 -4.45 -4.57
CA LYS A 111 -23.27 -3.60 -3.41
C LYS A 111 -21.77 -3.26 -3.24
N LEU A 112 -20.90 -3.77 -4.12
CA LEU A 112 -19.45 -3.63 -4.04
C LEU A 112 -18.91 -2.59 -5.04
N VAL A 113 -17.90 -1.84 -4.60
CA VAL A 113 -17.03 -1.01 -5.45
C VAL A 113 -15.59 -1.51 -5.31
N VAL A 114 -14.88 -1.70 -6.42
CA VAL A 114 -13.45 -2.08 -6.38
C VAL A 114 -12.59 -0.85 -6.58
N ILE A 115 -11.65 -0.61 -5.67
CA ILE A 115 -10.75 0.55 -5.69
C ILE A 115 -9.30 0.05 -5.74
N LYS A 116 -8.54 0.57 -6.71
CA LYS A 116 -7.12 0.28 -6.85
C LYS A 116 -6.27 1.53 -6.63
N LEU A 117 -5.29 1.40 -5.73
CA LEU A 117 -4.29 2.44 -5.49
C LEU A 117 -3.31 2.48 -6.67
N ASN A 118 -3.36 3.56 -7.45
CA ASN A 118 -2.63 3.78 -8.72
C ASN A 118 -1.76 5.06 -8.70
N GLY A 119 -1.46 5.60 -7.52
CA GLY A 119 -0.56 6.75 -7.36
C GLY A 119 0.93 6.43 -7.48
N GLY A 120 1.30 5.14 -7.55
CA GLY A 120 2.69 4.70 -7.56
C GLY A 120 3.34 4.74 -8.95
N LEU A 121 4.59 5.22 -8.99
CA LEU A 121 5.42 5.22 -10.19
C LEU A 121 6.22 3.91 -10.35
N GLY A 122 6.52 3.57 -11.60
CA GLY A 122 7.38 2.44 -11.98
C GLY A 122 8.89 2.69 -11.84
N THR A 123 9.31 3.80 -11.22
CA THR A 123 10.70 4.27 -11.22
C THR A 123 11.68 3.29 -10.58
N SER A 124 11.26 2.55 -9.54
CA SER A 124 12.10 1.53 -8.90
C SER A 124 12.49 0.39 -9.84
N MET A 125 11.71 0.17 -10.90
CA MET A 125 12.00 -0.80 -11.96
C MET A 125 12.44 -0.12 -13.26
N GLY A 126 12.83 1.16 -13.21
CA GLY A 126 13.33 1.92 -14.36
C GLY A 126 12.28 2.21 -15.43
N CYS A 127 10.99 2.19 -15.10
CA CYS A 127 9.91 2.57 -16.00
C CYS A 127 9.45 4.00 -15.70
N HIS A 128 9.24 4.80 -16.75
CA HIS A 128 8.63 6.13 -16.66
C HIS A 128 7.10 5.96 -16.73
N GLY A 129 6.37 6.63 -15.83
CA GLY A 129 4.91 6.58 -15.76
C GLY A 129 4.34 5.66 -14.67
N PRO A 130 3.01 5.43 -14.69
CA PRO A 130 2.32 4.67 -13.65
C PRO A 130 2.78 3.21 -13.62
N LYS A 131 2.96 2.67 -12.41
CA LYS A 131 3.36 1.27 -12.22
C LYS A 131 2.35 0.29 -12.84
N SER A 132 1.09 0.68 -12.94
CA SER A 132 0.01 -0.13 -13.49
C SER A 132 0.16 -0.48 -14.98
N VAL A 133 1.00 0.25 -15.71
CA VAL A 133 1.25 0.10 -17.15
C VAL A 133 2.41 -0.86 -17.44
N ILE A 134 3.13 -1.31 -16.42
CA ILE A 134 4.25 -2.23 -16.61
C ILE A 134 3.70 -3.58 -17.09
N PRO A 135 4.25 -4.14 -18.19
CA PRO A 135 3.85 -5.44 -18.68
C PRO A 135 4.27 -6.52 -17.69
N VAL A 136 3.31 -7.35 -17.31
CA VAL A 136 3.45 -8.39 -16.30
C VAL A 136 3.51 -9.76 -16.93
N ARG A 137 2.61 -10.06 -17.86
CA ARG A 137 2.50 -11.39 -18.46
C ARG A 137 1.83 -11.34 -19.81
N SER A 138 2.42 -11.97 -20.83
CA SER A 138 1.88 -12.01 -22.20
C SER A 138 1.51 -10.61 -22.72
N ASP A 139 2.40 -9.63 -22.47
CA ASP A 139 2.22 -8.21 -22.78
C ASP A 139 1.02 -7.51 -22.12
N LEU A 140 0.34 -8.19 -21.18
CA LEU A 140 -0.71 -7.61 -20.36
C LEU A 140 -0.11 -6.86 -19.18
N THR A 141 -0.60 -5.65 -18.95
CA THR A 141 -0.22 -4.79 -17.83
C THR A 141 -1.00 -5.16 -16.56
N PHE A 142 -0.60 -4.63 -15.39
CA PHE A 142 -1.39 -4.81 -14.16
C PHE A 142 -2.83 -4.30 -14.31
N LEU A 143 -3.00 -3.18 -15.02
CA LEU A 143 -4.32 -2.62 -15.29
C LEU A 143 -5.14 -3.52 -16.22
N ASP A 144 -4.54 -4.07 -17.27
CA ASP A 144 -5.21 -5.02 -18.17
C ASP A 144 -5.71 -6.25 -17.38
N LEU A 145 -4.87 -6.81 -16.50
CA LEU A 145 -5.22 -7.95 -15.67
C LEU A 145 -6.39 -7.63 -14.73
N THR A 146 -6.36 -6.47 -14.08
CA THR A 146 -7.45 -6.03 -13.19
C THR A 146 -8.77 -5.83 -13.95
N VAL A 147 -8.72 -5.22 -15.13
CA VAL A 147 -9.89 -5.03 -15.99
C VAL A 147 -10.45 -6.39 -16.43
N GLN A 148 -9.60 -7.34 -16.84
CA GLN A 148 -10.05 -8.69 -17.21
C GLN A 148 -10.71 -9.43 -16.04
N GLN A 149 -10.19 -9.29 -14.81
CA GLN A 149 -10.78 -9.90 -13.62
C GLN A 149 -12.21 -9.39 -13.38
N ILE A 150 -12.38 -8.07 -13.37
CA ILE A 150 -13.68 -7.45 -13.08
C ILE A 150 -14.65 -7.67 -14.24
N GLU A 151 -14.18 -7.59 -15.48
CA GLU A 151 -15.00 -7.88 -16.64
C GLU A 151 -15.50 -9.34 -16.63
N HIS A 152 -14.62 -10.29 -16.32
CA HIS A 152 -15.01 -11.69 -16.22
C HIS A 152 -16.06 -11.90 -15.12
N LEU A 153 -15.90 -11.25 -13.97
CA LEU A 153 -16.85 -11.28 -12.87
C LEU A 153 -18.22 -10.69 -13.29
N ASN A 154 -18.23 -9.53 -13.94
CA ASN A 154 -19.45 -8.89 -14.44
C ASN A 154 -20.15 -9.74 -15.52
N LYS A 155 -19.40 -10.40 -16.40
CA LYS A 155 -19.96 -11.32 -17.41
C LYS A 155 -20.53 -12.59 -16.78
N THR A 156 -19.86 -13.15 -15.79
CA THR A 156 -20.24 -14.44 -15.18
C THR A 156 -21.50 -14.31 -14.31
N TYR A 157 -21.59 -13.25 -13.50
CA TYR A 157 -22.69 -13.07 -12.56
C TYR A 157 -23.74 -12.05 -13.02
N ASP A 158 -23.62 -11.54 -14.26
CA ASP A 158 -24.46 -10.47 -14.81
C ASP A 158 -24.51 -9.22 -13.91
N ALA A 159 -23.45 -8.97 -13.15
CA ALA A 159 -23.32 -7.83 -12.24
C ALA A 159 -22.74 -6.60 -12.95
N ASN A 160 -22.75 -5.46 -12.26
CA ASN A 160 -22.07 -4.23 -12.68
C ASN A 160 -21.19 -3.68 -11.57
N VAL A 161 -20.05 -4.33 -11.32
CA VAL A 161 -19.04 -3.86 -10.36
C VAL A 161 -18.17 -2.78 -11.00
N PRO A 162 -18.15 -1.56 -10.43
CA PRO A 162 -17.28 -0.49 -10.90
C PRO A 162 -15.83 -0.67 -10.41
N LEU A 163 -14.88 -0.27 -11.25
CA LEU A 163 -13.46 -0.13 -10.92
C LEU A 163 -13.12 1.34 -10.74
N VAL A 164 -12.54 1.71 -9.60
CA VAL A 164 -12.07 3.06 -9.33
C VAL A 164 -10.55 3.05 -9.19
N LEU A 165 -9.87 3.95 -9.91
CA LEU A 165 -8.43 4.13 -9.81
C LEU A 165 -8.14 5.43 -9.04
N MET A 166 -7.44 5.30 -7.92
CA MET A 166 -6.92 6.45 -7.17
C MET A 166 -5.55 6.81 -7.74
N ASN A 167 -5.51 7.86 -8.55
CA ASN A 167 -4.31 8.34 -9.22
C ASN A 167 -3.55 9.36 -8.35
N SER A 168 -2.40 9.79 -8.84
CA SER A 168 -1.65 10.94 -8.33
C SER A 168 -1.41 11.93 -9.47
N PHE A 169 -1.01 13.16 -9.16
CA PHE A 169 -0.55 14.11 -10.19
C PHE A 169 0.58 13.56 -11.08
N ASN A 170 1.34 12.55 -10.61
CA ASN A 170 2.38 11.89 -11.42
C ASN A 170 1.83 10.81 -12.38
N THR A 171 0.59 10.35 -12.18
CA THR A 171 0.04 9.18 -12.88
C THR A 171 -1.29 9.44 -13.58
N ASP A 172 -1.98 10.54 -13.27
CA ASP A 172 -3.35 10.79 -13.70
C ASP A 172 -3.48 10.95 -15.21
N GLU A 173 -2.69 11.83 -15.83
CA GLU A 173 -2.75 12.12 -17.26
C GLU A 173 -2.45 10.87 -18.12
N ASP A 174 -1.42 10.11 -17.75
CA ASP A 174 -1.06 8.86 -18.41
C ASP A 174 -2.16 7.80 -18.23
N THR A 175 -2.74 7.71 -17.04
CA THR A 175 -3.82 6.75 -16.76
C THR A 175 -5.07 7.09 -17.58
N GLU A 176 -5.45 8.37 -17.68
CA GLU A 176 -6.61 8.78 -18.48
C GLU A 176 -6.47 8.43 -19.97
N LYS A 177 -5.27 8.59 -20.53
CA LYS A 177 -4.98 8.20 -21.92
C LYS A 177 -5.21 6.69 -22.11
N ILE A 178 -4.78 5.88 -21.15
CA ILE A 178 -4.83 4.41 -21.21
C ILE A 178 -6.24 3.88 -20.95
N VAL A 179 -6.99 4.47 -20.02
CA VAL A 179 -8.35 4.01 -19.65
C VAL A 179 -9.31 4.04 -20.86
N ARG A 180 -9.07 4.92 -21.84
CA ARG A 180 -9.85 4.98 -23.10
C ARG A 180 -9.85 3.67 -23.88
N LYS A 181 -8.81 2.84 -23.74
CA LYS A 181 -8.71 1.49 -24.34
C LYS A 181 -9.85 0.58 -23.88
N TYR A 182 -10.36 0.76 -22.66
CA TYR A 182 -11.30 -0.17 -22.02
C TYR A 182 -12.78 0.19 -22.22
N LYS A 183 -13.11 1.21 -23.02
CA LYS A 183 -14.50 1.65 -23.24
C LYS A 183 -15.43 0.56 -23.79
N GLY A 184 -14.90 -0.43 -24.51
CA GLY A 184 -15.68 -1.55 -25.05
C GLY A 184 -15.86 -2.74 -24.10
N PHE A 185 -15.24 -2.72 -22.92
CA PHE A 185 -15.29 -3.82 -21.95
C PHE A 185 -16.47 -3.64 -20.99
N ARG A 186 -17.00 -4.74 -20.45
CA ARG A 186 -18.10 -4.72 -19.47
C ARG A 186 -17.61 -4.33 -18.06
N VAL A 187 -17.04 -3.13 -17.94
CA VAL A 187 -16.58 -2.55 -16.67
C VAL A 187 -16.71 -1.03 -16.71
N GLN A 188 -17.27 -0.45 -15.65
CA GLN A 188 -17.30 1.00 -15.48
C GLN A 188 -16.05 1.44 -14.73
N ILE A 189 -15.18 2.19 -15.40
CA ILE A 189 -13.92 2.69 -14.82
C ILE A 189 -14.10 4.16 -14.43
N HIS A 190 -13.85 4.46 -13.17
CA HIS A 190 -13.77 5.80 -12.61
C HIS A 190 -12.34 6.11 -12.19
N THR A 191 -11.95 7.37 -12.29
CA THR A 191 -10.65 7.86 -11.84
C THR A 191 -10.87 9.07 -10.94
N PHE A 192 -10.01 9.22 -9.93
CA PHE A 192 -9.90 10.46 -9.17
C PHE A 192 -8.45 10.63 -8.72
N ASN A 193 -8.05 11.87 -8.50
CA ASN A 193 -6.69 12.20 -8.12
C ASN A 193 -6.60 12.41 -6.61
N GLN A 194 -5.52 11.91 -6.00
CA GLN A 194 -5.20 12.21 -4.61
C GLN A 194 -4.59 13.61 -4.46
N SER A 195 -4.49 14.12 -3.24
CA SER A 195 -3.97 15.45 -2.95
C SER A 195 -2.48 15.58 -3.34
N CYS A 196 -2.04 16.83 -3.55
CA CYS A 196 -0.68 17.20 -3.92
C CYS A 196 -0.11 18.19 -2.90
N PHE A 197 0.71 17.70 -1.97
CA PHE A 197 1.25 18.53 -0.90
C PHE A 197 2.67 19.03 -1.21
N PRO A 198 3.03 20.24 -0.78
CA PRO A 198 4.39 20.73 -0.94
C PRO A 198 5.31 20.06 0.08
N ARG A 199 6.49 19.61 -0.38
CA ARG A 199 7.55 19.10 0.49
C ARG A 199 7.99 20.20 1.45
N ILE A 200 8.39 19.82 2.65
CA ILE A 200 8.78 20.74 3.71
C ILE A 200 10.30 20.72 3.86
N SER A 201 10.96 21.87 3.92
CA SER A 201 12.39 21.95 4.24
C SER A 201 12.62 21.46 5.67
N ARG A 202 13.54 20.51 5.86
CA ARG A 202 13.88 19.99 7.19
C ARG A 202 14.53 21.05 8.08
N GLU A 203 15.19 22.03 7.48
CA GLU A 203 15.98 23.03 8.21
C GLU A 203 15.13 24.20 8.66
N HIS A 204 14.10 24.56 7.88
CA HIS A 204 13.32 25.80 8.11
C HIS A 204 11.85 25.50 8.41
N TYR A 205 11.40 24.27 8.20
CA TYR A 205 10.00 23.84 8.35
C TYR A 205 9.00 24.62 7.49
N LEU A 206 9.48 25.14 6.34
CA LEU A 206 8.68 25.87 5.37
C LEU A 206 8.48 25.04 4.08
N PRO A 207 7.41 25.29 3.31
CA PRO A 207 7.21 24.65 2.01
C PRO A 207 8.39 24.97 1.07
N VAL A 208 8.84 23.97 0.32
CA VAL A 208 9.92 24.14 -0.67
C VAL A 208 9.39 24.77 -1.97
N ALA A 209 8.12 24.50 -2.30
CA ALA A 209 7.46 25.05 -3.48
C ALA A 209 7.39 26.58 -3.41
N LYS A 210 7.57 27.25 -4.55
CA LYS A 210 7.51 28.72 -4.68
C LYS A 210 6.27 29.22 -5.40
N ASP A 211 5.71 28.40 -6.27
CA ASP A 211 4.51 28.66 -7.06
C ASP A 211 3.67 27.37 -7.16
N PHE A 212 2.37 27.50 -7.44
CA PHE A 212 1.45 26.35 -7.67
C PHE A 212 1.57 25.74 -9.08
N ASP A 213 2.75 25.82 -9.69
CA ASP A 213 3.04 25.13 -10.94
C ASP A 213 3.76 23.81 -10.65
N VAL A 214 2.95 22.77 -10.43
CA VAL A 214 3.44 21.43 -10.07
C VAL A 214 4.29 20.82 -11.19
N GLU A 215 3.98 21.09 -12.46
CA GLU A 215 4.70 20.52 -13.60
C GLU A 215 6.11 21.12 -13.75
N LYS A 216 6.25 22.41 -13.44
CA LYS A 216 7.53 23.12 -13.48
C LYS A 216 8.52 22.66 -12.42
N ASP A 217 8.03 22.31 -11.22
CA ASP A 217 8.86 21.84 -10.11
C ASP A 217 8.24 20.63 -9.40
N MET A 218 8.12 19.50 -10.11
CA MET A 218 7.57 18.26 -9.54
C MET A 218 8.36 17.76 -8.31
N GLU A 219 9.64 18.14 -8.20
CA GLU A 219 10.49 17.82 -7.05
C GLU A 219 10.17 18.64 -5.80
N ALA A 220 9.36 19.69 -5.90
CA ALA A 220 8.82 20.38 -4.73
C ALA A 220 7.55 19.71 -4.17
N TRP A 221 6.89 18.81 -4.90
CA TRP A 221 5.56 18.28 -4.56
C TRP A 221 5.53 16.76 -4.34
N TYR A 222 4.65 16.28 -3.47
CA TYR A 222 4.48 14.85 -3.21
C TYR A 222 3.03 14.47 -2.90
N PRO A 223 2.62 13.24 -3.22
CA PRO A 223 1.35 12.70 -2.75
C PRO A 223 1.45 12.29 -1.26
N PRO A 224 0.47 12.62 -0.41
CA PRO A 224 0.50 12.38 1.04
C PRO A 224 0.25 10.91 1.47
N GLY A 225 0.71 9.96 0.68
CA GLY A 225 0.51 8.53 0.90
C GLY A 225 -0.94 8.10 0.64
N HIS A 226 -1.20 6.82 0.85
CA HIS A 226 -2.49 6.20 0.51
C HIS A 226 -3.60 6.48 1.53
N GLY A 227 -3.30 7.02 2.72
CA GLY A 227 -4.30 7.41 3.71
C GLY A 227 -5.18 8.59 3.29
N ASP A 228 -4.70 9.44 2.38
CA ASP A 228 -5.48 10.54 1.79
C ASP A 228 -6.68 10.09 0.94
N PHE A 229 -6.81 8.76 0.73
CA PHE A 229 -7.93 8.11 0.08
C PHE A 229 -9.29 8.61 0.60
N TYR A 230 -9.48 8.67 1.92
CA TYR A 230 -10.80 8.96 2.49
C TYR A 230 -11.31 10.36 2.11
N ASP A 231 -10.47 11.38 2.29
CA ASP A 231 -10.82 12.77 1.99
C ASP A 231 -10.99 12.99 0.48
N THR A 232 -10.06 12.48 -0.33
CA THR A 232 -10.11 12.68 -1.79
C THR A 232 -11.23 11.89 -2.46
N PHE A 233 -11.55 10.70 -1.96
CA PHE A 233 -12.70 9.94 -2.43
C PHE A 233 -14.02 10.64 -2.12
N ARG A 234 -14.16 11.29 -0.95
CA ARG A 234 -15.30 12.14 -0.62
C ARG A 234 -15.36 13.39 -1.51
N ASN A 235 -14.24 14.10 -1.65
CA ASN A 235 -14.15 15.34 -2.42
C ASN A 235 -14.40 15.14 -3.92
N SER A 236 -14.06 13.96 -4.46
CA SER A 236 -14.36 13.58 -5.85
C SER A 236 -15.86 13.46 -6.14
N GLY A 237 -16.70 13.40 -5.11
CA GLY A 237 -18.14 13.13 -5.24
C GLY A 237 -18.47 11.65 -5.50
N LEU A 238 -17.48 10.78 -5.75
CA LEU A 238 -17.69 9.36 -6.00
C LEU A 238 -18.26 8.63 -4.79
N LEU A 239 -17.82 8.97 -3.56
CA LEU A 239 -18.38 8.38 -2.34
C LEU A 239 -19.90 8.57 -2.27
N LYS A 240 -20.37 9.82 -2.47
CA LYS A 240 -21.79 10.15 -2.45
C LYS A 240 -22.53 9.44 -3.58
N LYS A 241 -21.98 9.48 -4.79
CA LYS A 241 -22.55 8.80 -5.96
C LYS A 241 -22.76 7.30 -5.71
N PHE A 242 -21.76 6.59 -5.20
CA PHE A 242 -21.88 5.15 -4.96
C PHE A 242 -22.84 4.80 -3.82
N ILE A 243 -22.93 5.65 -2.79
CA ILE A 243 -23.95 5.48 -1.74
C ILE A 243 -25.36 5.66 -2.34
N GLU A 244 -25.57 6.66 -3.21
CA GLU A 244 -26.85 6.90 -3.89
C GLU A 244 -27.22 5.78 -4.88
N GLU A 245 -26.22 5.13 -5.50
CA GLU A 245 -26.40 3.93 -6.32
C GLU A 245 -26.71 2.66 -5.50
N GLY A 246 -26.71 2.74 -4.16
CA GLY A 246 -27.00 1.60 -3.29
C GLY A 246 -25.80 0.68 -3.00
N ARG A 247 -24.56 1.15 -3.25
CA ARG A 247 -23.35 0.42 -2.88
C ARG A 247 -23.11 0.52 -1.37
N GLU A 248 -22.69 -0.57 -0.74
CA GLU A 248 -22.46 -0.62 0.72
C GLU A 248 -20.97 -0.66 1.08
N TYR A 249 -20.13 -1.36 0.31
CA TYR A 249 -18.71 -1.57 0.63
C TYR A 249 -17.79 -1.22 -0.54
N CYS A 250 -16.58 -0.78 -0.22
CA CYS A 250 -15.47 -0.72 -1.15
C CYS A 250 -14.36 -1.72 -0.79
N PHE A 251 -13.81 -2.39 -1.80
CA PHE A 251 -12.61 -3.21 -1.70
C PHE A 251 -11.41 -2.43 -2.24
N LEU A 252 -10.53 -2.00 -1.33
CA LEU A 252 -9.31 -1.26 -1.62
C LEU A 252 -8.10 -2.21 -1.66
N SER A 253 -7.27 -2.09 -2.70
CA SER A 253 -6.00 -2.82 -2.77
C SER A 253 -5.00 -2.12 -3.70
N ASN A 254 -3.73 -2.50 -3.63
CA ASN A 254 -2.73 -1.96 -4.55
C ASN A 254 -2.91 -2.57 -5.96
N ILE A 255 -2.64 -1.77 -6.99
CA ILE A 255 -2.67 -2.25 -8.38
C ILE A 255 -1.54 -3.26 -8.68
N ASP A 256 -0.43 -3.19 -7.94
CA ASP A 256 0.71 -4.10 -8.07
C ASP A 256 0.55 -5.42 -7.30
N ASN A 257 -0.50 -5.58 -6.50
CA ASN A 257 -0.85 -6.84 -5.85
C ASN A 257 -1.80 -7.64 -6.75
N LEU A 258 -1.23 -8.59 -7.49
CA LEU A 258 -1.98 -9.44 -8.41
C LEU A 258 -2.86 -10.48 -7.71
N GLY A 259 -2.59 -10.76 -6.43
CA GLY A 259 -3.41 -11.65 -5.60
C GLY A 259 -4.70 -11.00 -5.09
N ALA A 260 -4.78 -9.66 -5.12
CA ALA A 260 -5.91 -8.89 -4.61
C ALA A 260 -7.12 -8.91 -5.55
N THR A 261 -7.74 -10.08 -5.68
CA THR A 261 -8.97 -10.32 -6.44
C THR A 261 -10.20 -10.15 -5.54
N VAL A 262 -11.38 -9.91 -6.13
CA VAL A 262 -12.64 -9.86 -5.36
C VAL A 262 -12.95 -11.25 -4.80
N ASP A 263 -12.98 -11.36 -3.48
CA ASP A 263 -13.27 -12.62 -2.79
C ASP A 263 -14.75 -12.70 -2.39
N LEU A 264 -15.46 -13.70 -2.93
CA LEU A 264 -16.89 -13.87 -2.68
C LEU A 264 -17.19 -14.34 -1.25
N ASN A 265 -16.27 -15.07 -0.59
CA ASN A 265 -16.46 -15.55 0.77
C ASN A 265 -16.36 -14.38 1.77
N ILE A 266 -15.40 -13.49 1.56
CA ILE A 266 -15.28 -12.25 2.36
C ILE A 266 -16.49 -11.34 2.11
N LEU A 267 -16.90 -11.18 0.85
CA LEU A 267 -18.07 -10.37 0.52
C LEU A 267 -19.35 -10.94 1.15
N ASN A 268 -19.51 -12.27 1.18
CA ASN A 268 -20.65 -12.95 1.81
C ASN A 268 -20.73 -12.64 3.30
N LYS A 269 -19.58 -12.57 3.97
CA LYS A 269 -19.52 -12.21 5.39
C LYS A 269 -19.99 -10.77 5.66
N LEU A 270 -19.73 -9.86 4.72
CA LEU A 270 -20.03 -8.44 4.88
C LEU A 270 -21.47 -8.08 4.51
N VAL A 271 -21.97 -8.67 3.43
CA VAL A 271 -23.22 -8.25 2.78
C VAL A 271 -24.27 -9.36 2.74
N GLY A 272 -23.84 -10.62 2.82
CA GLY A 272 -24.71 -11.79 2.69
C GLY A 272 -25.44 -12.18 3.97
N GLU A 273 -25.92 -13.42 4.01
CA GLU A 273 -26.76 -13.95 5.10
C GLU A 273 -26.05 -14.00 6.46
N GLU A 274 -24.72 -14.06 6.47
CA GLU A 274 -23.90 -14.07 7.68
C GLU A 274 -23.58 -12.68 8.25
N ARG A 275 -24.28 -11.65 7.74
CA ARG A 275 -24.16 -10.29 8.25
C ARG A 275 -24.38 -10.31 9.76
N ALA A 276 -23.35 -9.93 10.49
CA ALA A 276 -23.42 -9.88 11.94
C ALA A 276 -24.48 -8.86 12.39
N THR A 277 -25.06 -9.09 13.58
CA THR A 277 -26.00 -8.15 14.21
C THR A 277 -25.37 -6.77 14.38
N THR A 278 -24.06 -6.73 14.62
CA THR A 278 -23.26 -5.51 14.57
C THR A 278 -22.60 -5.39 13.20
N PRO A 279 -22.80 -4.29 12.46
CA PRO A 279 -22.17 -4.11 11.16
C PRO A 279 -20.65 -4.04 11.30
N VAL A 280 -19.95 -4.75 10.42
CA VAL A 280 -18.49 -4.68 10.30
C VAL A 280 -18.16 -3.52 9.38
N GLU A 281 -17.68 -2.40 9.91
CA GLU A 281 -17.40 -1.23 9.07
C GLU A 281 -16.04 -1.31 8.36
N PHE A 282 -15.11 -2.11 8.87
CA PHE A 282 -13.74 -2.19 8.35
C PHE A 282 -13.15 -3.59 8.48
N VAL A 283 -12.61 -4.13 7.39
CA VAL A 283 -11.87 -5.40 7.37
C VAL A 283 -10.50 -5.16 6.80
N MET A 284 -9.49 -5.66 7.50
CA MET A 284 -8.13 -5.75 6.99
C MET A 284 -7.78 -7.21 6.73
N GLU A 285 -7.47 -7.55 5.48
CA GLU A 285 -6.91 -8.86 5.18
C GLU A 285 -5.46 -8.92 5.68
N VAL A 286 -5.17 -9.91 6.52
CA VAL A 286 -3.82 -10.20 7.01
C VAL A 286 -3.39 -11.58 6.54
N THR A 287 -2.09 -11.81 6.43
CA THR A 287 -1.52 -13.13 6.10
C THR A 287 -0.45 -13.48 7.12
N ASP A 288 -0.14 -14.77 7.23
CA ASP A 288 0.97 -15.23 8.08
C ASP A 288 2.31 -14.60 7.64
N LYS A 289 3.07 -14.12 8.63
CA LYS A 289 4.34 -13.42 8.45
C LYS A 289 5.45 -14.41 8.10
N THR A 290 6.12 -14.21 6.96
CA THR A 290 7.32 -14.98 6.60
C THR A 290 8.59 -14.23 6.99
N ARG A 291 9.77 -14.87 6.87
CA ARG A 291 11.08 -14.22 7.10
C ARG A 291 11.33 -13.01 6.19
N ALA A 292 10.68 -12.95 5.03
CA ALA A 292 10.77 -11.81 4.11
C ALA A 292 9.92 -10.61 4.56
N ASP A 293 8.89 -10.85 5.37
CA ASP A 293 7.86 -9.88 5.73
C ASP A 293 8.11 -9.24 7.11
N VAL A 294 9.30 -9.45 7.69
CA VAL A 294 9.62 -9.08 9.09
C VAL A 294 9.45 -7.60 9.41
N LYS A 295 9.61 -6.73 8.40
CA LYS A 295 9.54 -5.27 8.53
C LYS A 295 8.13 -4.69 8.37
N GLY A 296 7.18 -5.52 7.96
CA GLY A 296 5.87 -5.05 7.61
C GLY A 296 4.93 -4.88 8.82
N GLY A 297 3.98 -3.96 8.72
CA GLY A 297 2.98 -3.66 9.75
C GLY A 297 2.12 -4.85 10.17
N THR A 298 1.73 -4.87 11.46
CA THR A 298 0.91 -5.93 12.06
C THR A 298 -0.32 -5.33 12.73
N LEU A 299 -1.37 -6.14 12.88
CA LEU A 299 -2.50 -5.79 13.74
C LEU A 299 -2.16 -5.95 15.21
N ILE A 300 -2.60 -5.00 16.02
CA ILE A 300 -2.53 -5.03 17.49
C ILE A 300 -3.87 -4.57 18.09
N GLN A 301 -4.06 -4.85 19.38
CA GLN A 301 -5.15 -4.25 20.14
C GLN A 301 -4.59 -3.16 21.06
N MET A 302 -5.22 -1.99 21.05
CA MET A 302 -4.91 -0.89 21.97
C MET A 302 -6.17 -0.09 22.27
N GLU A 303 -6.43 0.18 23.55
CA GLU A 303 -7.62 0.91 24.02
C GLU A 303 -8.94 0.27 23.52
N ASN A 304 -9.02 -1.06 23.57
CA ASN A 304 -10.15 -1.87 23.09
C ASN A 304 -10.47 -1.75 21.58
N LYS A 305 -9.61 -1.09 20.79
CA LYS A 305 -9.75 -1.01 19.33
C LYS A 305 -8.58 -1.70 18.64
N LEU A 306 -8.84 -2.25 17.46
CA LEU A 306 -7.80 -2.79 16.59
C LEU A 306 -7.07 -1.64 15.89
N ARG A 307 -5.74 -1.73 15.84
CA ARG A 307 -4.87 -0.74 15.20
C ARG A 307 -3.80 -1.42 14.37
N LEU A 308 -3.36 -0.73 13.33
CA LEU A 308 -2.19 -1.11 12.54
C LEU A 308 -0.94 -0.52 13.20
N LEU A 309 -0.03 -1.39 13.63
CA LEU A 309 1.29 -1.01 14.12
C LEU A 309 2.31 -1.14 13.01
N GLU A 310 2.90 -0.03 12.61
CA GLU A 310 3.99 0.01 11.64
C GLU A 310 5.36 0.07 12.32
N ILE A 311 6.40 -0.44 11.66
CA ILE A 311 7.78 -0.45 12.22
C ILE A 311 8.28 0.95 12.60
N ALA A 312 7.85 1.99 11.88
CA ALA A 312 8.24 3.37 12.15
C ALA A 312 7.69 3.91 13.49
N GLN A 313 6.65 3.28 14.03
CA GLN A 313 6.03 3.64 15.32
C GLN A 313 6.65 2.88 16.49
N VAL A 314 7.48 1.88 16.21
CA VAL A 314 8.08 1.01 17.24
C VAL A 314 9.32 1.70 17.82
N PRO A 315 9.40 1.85 19.16
CA PRO A 315 10.60 2.35 19.81
C PRO A 315 11.84 1.52 19.44
N PRO A 316 13.03 2.13 19.25
CA PRO A 316 14.24 1.41 18.81
C PRO A 316 14.58 0.18 19.64
N GLU A 317 14.31 0.22 20.94
CA GLU A 317 14.53 -0.83 21.92
C GLU A 317 13.62 -2.06 21.76
N HIS A 318 12.47 -1.94 21.08
CA HIS A 318 11.51 -3.02 20.84
C HIS A 318 11.42 -3.46 19.37
N VAL A 319 12.32 -2.97 18.51
CA VAL A 319 12.32 -3.29 17.08
C VAL A 319 12.51 -4.80 16.83
N ASP A 320 13.31 -5.49 17.65
CA ASP A 320 13.54 -6.93 17.49
C ASP A 320 12.35 -7.77 18.01
N ASP A 321 11.64 -7.29 19.03
CA ASP A 321 10.37 -7.88 19.47
C ASP A 321 9.31 -7.78 18.36
N PHE A 322 9.25 -6.65 17.66
CA PHE A 322 8.36 -6.46 16.50
C PHE A 322 8.68 -7.39 15.33
N LYS A 323 9.97 -7.64 15.06
CA LYS A 323 10.40 -8.58 14.01
C LYS A 323 10.13 -10.04 14.39
N SER A 324 9.90 -10.35 15.66
CA SER A 324 9.64 -11.70 16.13
C SER A 324 8.30 -12.23 15.62
N VAL A 325 8.36 -13.23 14.74
CA VAL A 325 7.19 -13.95 14.21
C VAL A 325 6.44 -14.72 15.31
N LYS A 326 7.10 -15.00 16.45
CA LYS A 326 6.45 -15.63 17.62
C LYS A 326 5.47 -14.67 18.30
N THR A 327 5.82 -13.39 18.35
CA THR A 327 5.01 -12.34 19.01
C THR A 327 3.94 -11.83 18.06
N PHE A 328 4.34 -11.47 16.84
CA PHE A 328 3.45 -10.94 15.81
C PHE A 328 3.40 -11.92 14.64
N LYS A 329 2.31 -12.70 14.60
CA LYS A 329 2.13 -13.78 13.62
C LYS A 329 1.65 -13.28 12.26
N PHE A 330 0.92 -12.17 12.25
CA PHE A 330 0.24 -11.66 11.07
C PHE A 330 0.95 -10.45 10.49
N PHE A 331 0.72 -10.22 9.21
CA PHE A 331 1.20 -9.07 8.47
C PHE A 331 0.07 -8.51 7.59
N ASN A 332 -0.04 -7.18 7.52
CA ASN A 332 -1.05 -6.48 6.73
C ASN A 332 -0.80 -6.61 5.23
N THR A 333 -1.76 -7.14 4.48
CA THR A 333 -1.66 -7.27 3.01
C THR A 333 -1.95 -5.98 2.25
N ASN A 334 -2.50 -4.97 2.94
CA ASN A 334 -3.08 -3.75 2.37
C ASN A 334 -4.28 -4.01 1.43
N ASN A 335 -4.92 -5.17 1.56
CA ASN A 335 -6.25 -5.44 1.00
C ASN A 335 -7.29 -5.12 2.09
N ILE A 336 -8.15 -4.13 1.85
CA ILE A 336 -9.05 -3.57 2.85
C ILE A 336 -10.47 -3.54 2.30
N TRP A 337 -11.43 -3.88 3.15
CA TRP A 337 -12.85 -3.71 2.86
C TRP A 337 -13.42 -2.69 3.83
N ALA A 338 -14.03 -1.62 3.32
CA ALA A 338 -14.56 -0.56 4.17
C ALA A 338 -16.00 -0.21 3.77
N ASN A 339 -16.84 0.05 4.76
CA ASN A 339 -18.22 0.44 4.55
C ASN A 339 -18.29 1.92 4.11
N LEU A 340 -19.01 2.20 3.03
CA LEU A 340 -19.10 3.54 2.45
C LEU A 340 -19.83 4.53 3.37
N ALA A 341 -20.89 4.10 4.04
CA ALA A 341 -21.62 4.96 4.98
C ALA A 341 -20.78 5.29 6.22
N ALA A 342 -19.99 4.33 6.71
CA ALA A 342 -19.07 4.55 7.81
C ALA A 342 -17.95 5.54 7.42
N ILE A 343 -17.43 5.48 6.19
CA ILE A 343 -16.47 6.46 5.69
C ILE A 343 -17.09 7.87 5.71
N ASP A 344 -18.30 8.05 5.19
CA ASP A 344 -18.98 9.35 5.21
C ASP A 344 -19.24 9.84 6.64
N ARG A 345 -19.64 8.95 7.56
CA ARG A 345 -19.81 9.27 8.99
C ARG A 345 -18.52 9.79 9.62
N VAL A 346 -17.43 9.02 9.53
CA VAL A 346 -16.14 9.35 10.13
C VAL A 346 -15.58 10.67 9.59
N LEU A 347 -15.78 10.96 8.30
CA LEU A 347 -15.37 12.21 7.67
C LEU A 347 -16.28 13.40 8.03
N ARG A 348 -17.59 13.19 8.23
CA ARG A 348 -18.51 14.25 8.68
C ARG A 348 -18.28 14.63 10.14
N GLU A 349 -18.06 13.63 10.99
CA GLU A 349 -17.80 13.81 12.43
C GLU A 349 -16.36 14.28 12.72
N ARG A 350 -15.48 14.31 11.70
CA ARG A 350 -14.06 14.64 11.83
C ARG A 350 -13.34 13.77 12.86
N THR A 351 -13.71 12.48 12.92
CA THR A 351 -13.12 11.49 13.83
C THR A 351 -11.99 10.68 13.19
N LEU A 352 -11.72 10.91 11.89
CA LEU A 352 -10.60 10.30 11.19
C LEU A 352 -9.28 10.77 11.79
N ASN A 353 -8.55 9.85 12.39
CA ASN A 353 -7.25 10.09 12.99
C ASN A 353 -6.33 8.94 12.56
N MET A 354 -5.28 9.26 11.82
CA MET A 354 -4.27 8.29 11.37
C MET A 354 -2.89 8.76 11.84
N GLU A 355 -2.05 7.81 12.24
CA GLU A 355 -0.66 8.07 12.61
C GLU A 355 0.11 8.67 11.42
N ILE A 356 0.93 9.68 11.71
CA ILE A 356 1.74 10.38 10.72
C ILE A 356 2.99 9.58 10.41
N ILE A 357 3.28 9.41 9.12
CA ILE A 357 4.50 8.78 8.62
C ILE A 357 5.41 9.89 8.11
N VAL A 358 6.57 10.05 8.75
CA VAL A 358 7.54 11.10 8.43
C VAL A 358 8.63 10.52 7.54
N ASN A 359 8.54 10.77 6.24
CA ASN A 359 9.52 10.35 5.26
C ASN A 359 10.57 11.44 5.05
N ASN A 360 11.81 11.15 5.44
CA ASN A 360 12.95 12.05 5.23
C ASN A 360 13.61 11.73 3.88
N LYS A 361 13.78 12.72 3.02
CA LYS A 361 14.45 12.59 1.72
C LYS A 361 15.46 13.72 1.50
N THR A 362 16.36 13.51 0.56
CA THR A 362 17.28 14.54 0.05
C THR A 362 17.00 14.71 -1.43
N LEU A 363 16.70 15.93 -1.86
CA LEU A 363 16.50 16.27 -3.27
C LEU A 363 17.83 16.25 -4.03
N GLU A 364 17.79 16.22 -5.36
CA GLU A 364 19.00 16.21 -6.20
C GLU A 364 19.90 17.43 -5.96
N ASN A 365 19.30 18.57 -5.62
CA ASN A 365 20.00 19.80 -5.25
C ASN A 365 20.65 19.78 -3.86
N GLY A 366 20.56 18.67 -3.12
CA GLY A 366 21.12 18.51 -1.77
C GLY A 366 20.22 18.99 -0.63
N THR A 367 19.06 19.57 -0.92
CA THR A 367 18.12 20.06 0.11
C THR A 367 17.50 18.88 0.85
N ARG A 368 17.58 18.90 2.18
CA ARG A 368 16.92 17.90 3.04
C ARG A 368 15.46 18.28 3.24
N VAL A 369 14.58 17.35 2.90
CA VAL A 369 13.13 17.57 2.90
C VAL A 369 12.39 16.51 3.70
N ILE A 370 11.23 16.90 4.20
CA ILE A 370 10.29 16.08 4.94
C ILE A 370 9.01 15.94 4.11
N GLN A 371 8.49 14.72 4.08
CA GLN A 371 7.19 14.35 3.54
C GLN A 371 6.35 13.77 4.67
N LEU A 372 5.15 14.30 4.85
CA LEU A 372 4.19 13.85 5.85
C LEU A 372 3.10 13.04 5.14
N GLU A 373 3.05 11.75 5.42
CA GLU A 373 2.12 10.82 4.79
C GLU A 373 1.26 10.14 5.83
N THR A 374 0.17 9.52 5.38
CA THR A 374 -0.64 8.61 6.22
C THR A 374 -0.89 7.31 5.49
N ALA A 375 -1.16 6.24 6.25
CA ALA A 375 -1.49 4.92 5.72
C ALA A 375 -2.98 4.62 5.87
N VAL A 376 -3.61 4.19 4.78
CA VAL A 376 -5.05 3.84 4.74
C VAL A 376 -5.45 2.79 5.79
N GLY A 377 -4.58 1.82 6.08
CA GLY A 377 -4.83 0.82 7.11
C GLY A 377 -4.84 1.38 8.54
N ALA A 378 -4.20 2.52 8.79
CA ALA A 378 -4.16 3.16 10.11
C ALA A 378 -5.54 3.70 10.53
N ALA A 379 -6.42 3.98 9.56
CA ALA A 379 -7.78 4.45 9.81
C ALA A 379 -8.66 3.41 10.50
N MET A 380 -8.27 2.12 10.53
CA MET A 380 -9.02 1.02 11.14
C MET A 380 -9.54 1.35 12.56
N LYS A 381 -8.77 2.10 13.36
CA LYS A 381 -9.15 2.48 14.74
C LYS A 381 -10.32 3.46 14.82
N CYS A 382 -10.65 4.13 13.73
CA CYS A 382 -11.75 5.10 13.64
C CYS A 382 -13.09 4.44 13.28
N PHE A 383 -13.07 3.17 12.87
CA PHE A 383 -14.25 2.41 12.47
C PHE A 383 -14.72 1.48 13.59
N ASP A 384 -16.02 1.21 13.60
CA ASP A 384 -16.65 0.33 14.57
C ASP A 384 -16.83 -1.08 13.99
N GLY A 385 -16.74 -2.10 14.84
CA GLY A 385 -16.80 -3.49 14.40
C GLY A 385 -15.64 -3.91 13.48
N ALA A 386 -14.49 -3.22 13.56
CA ALA A 386 -13.33 -3.53 12.73
C ALA A 386 -12.76 -4.92 13.05
N ILE A 387 -12.39 -5.69 12.01
CA ILE A 387 -11.86 -7.05 12.13
C ILE A 387 -10.69 -7.30 11.19
N GLY A 388 -9.85 -8.28 11.55
CA GLY A 388 -8.89 -8.90 10.63
C GLY A 388 -9.44 -10.19 10.03
N ILE A 389 -9.04 -10.52 8.81
CA ILE A 389 -9.24 -11.85 8.23
C ILE A 389 -7.89 -12.42 7.82
N ASN A 390 -7.49 -13.56 8.38
CA ASN A 390 -6.28 -14.28 8.00
C ASN A 390 -6.52 -15.03 6.68
N VAL A 391 -6.09 -14.42 5.58
CA VAL A 391 -6.23 -14.92 4.21
C VAL A 391 -5.01 -15.76 3.79
N PRO A 392 -5.18 -16.71 2.85
CA PRO A 392 -4.04 -17.41 2.28
C PRO A 392 -3.13 -16.45 1.51
N ARG A 393 -1.83 -16.76 1.47
CA ARG A 393 -0.81 -15.95 0.77
C ARG A 393 -1.07 -15.80 -0.73
N SER A 394 -1.91 -16.63 -1.33
CA SER A 394 -2.37 -16.46 -2.71
C SER A 394 -3.04 -15.09 -2.96
N ARG A 395 -3.57 -14.43 -1.93
CA ARG A 395 -4.15 -13.08 -2.00
C ARG A 395 -3.12 -11.94 -1.83
N PHE A 396 -1.87 -12.29 -1.53
CA PHE A 396 -0.77 -11.36 -1.33
C PHE A 396 0.39 -11.69 -2.27
N LEU A 397 0.26 -11.23 -3.52
CA LEU A 397 1.26 -11.37 -4.58
C LEU A 397 1.67 -9.98 -5.12
N PRO A 398 2.33 -9.14 -4.29
CA PRO A 398 2.81 -7.84 -4.71
C PRO A 398 4.05 -7.97 -5.60
N VAL A 399 4.08 -7.23 -6.70
CA VAL A 399 5.25 -7.16 -7.58
C VAL A 399 5.99 -5.86 -7.33
N LYS A 400 7.10 -5.92 -6.58
CA LYS A 400 7.88 -4.73 -6.19
C LYS A 400 9.22 -4.62 -6.92
N LYS A 401 9.85 -5.76 -7.22
CA LYS A 401 11.12 -5.87 -7.92
C LYS A 401 11.00 -6.77 -9.15
N SER A 402 12.01 -6.72 -10.02
CA SER A 402 12.15 -7.65 -11.15
C SER A 402 12.22 -9.13 -10.75
N SER A 403 12.74 -9.43 -9.54
CA SER A 403 12.65 -10.77 -8.96
C SER A 403 11.21 -11.27 -8.86
N ASP A 404 10.27 -10.39 -8.48
CA ASP A 404 8.85 -10.72 -8.35
C ASP A 404 8.20 -10.86 -9.75
N LEU A 405 8.63 -10.03 -10.71
CA LEU A 405 8.23 -10.18 -12.12
C LEU A 405 8.64 -11.54 -12.68
N LEU A 406 9.86 -12.01 -12.41
CA LEU A 406 10.32 -13.32 -12.87
C LEU A 406 9.39 -14.45 -12.38
N LEU A 407 8.98 -14.40 -11.11
CA LEU A 407 8.05 -15.37 -10.54
C LEU A 407 6.72 -15.38 -11.30
N VAL A 408 6.13 -14.20 -11.50
CA VAL A 408 4.82 -14.03 -12.11
C VAL A 408 4.80 -14.36 -13.61
N MET A 409 5.89 -14.05 -14.31
CA MET A 409 6.06 -14.32 -15.74
C MET A 409 6.28 -15.81 -16.04
N SER A 410 6.78 -16.57 -15.07
CA SER A 410 7.15 -17.97 -15.26
C SER A 410 5.94 -18.92 -15.31
N ASN A 411 6.24 -20.19 -15.61
CA ASN A 411 5.29 -21.29 -15.55
C ASN A 411 4.86 -21.67 -14.12
N LEU A 412 5.42 -21.02 -13.08
CA LEU A 412 4.96 -21.16 -11.70
C LEU A 412 3.50 -20.74 -11.54
N TYR A 413 3.05 -19.76 -12.33
CA TYR A 413 1.67 -19.31 -12.37
C TYR A 413 1.04 -19.64 -13.72
N THR A 414 -0.28 -19.78 -13.72
CA THR A 414 -1.13 -19.84 -14.91
C THR A 414 -2.06 -18.64 -14.90
N LEU A 415 -2.26 -18.00 -16.06
CA LEU A 415 -3.18 -16.89 -16.19
C LEU A 415 -4.56 -17.42 -16.58
N LYS A 416 -5.58 -17.12 -15.77
CA LYS A 416 -6.98 -17.45 -16.02
C LYS A 416 -7.83 -16.19 -15.81
N ASN A 417 -8.40 -15.66 -16.89
CA ASN A 417 -9.37 -14.55 -16.82
C ASN A 417 -8.82 -13.32 -16.07
N GLY A 418 -7.56 -12.96 -16.31
CA GLY A 418 -6.87 -11.87 -15.60
C GLY A 418 -6.31 -12.25 -14.21
N SER A 419 -6.67 -13.39 -13.65
CA SER A 419 -6.17 -13.87 -12.35
C SER A 419 -4.98 -14.82 -12.51
N LEU A 420 -3.97 -14.66 -11.67
CA LEU A 420 -2.84 -15.58 -11.59
C LEU A 420 -3.10 -16.66 -10.55
N VAL A 421 -3.06 -17.91 -10.99
CA VAL A 421 -3.24 -19.09 -10.13
C VAL A 421 -1.97 -19.92 -10.19
N MET A 422 -1.42 -20.27 -9.02
CA MET A 422 -0.24 -21.13 -8.94
C MET A 422 -0.50 -22.44 -9.68
N SER A 423 0.48 -22.89 -10.47
CA SER A 423 0.36 -24.09 -11.30
C SER A 423 0.08 -25.32 -10.44
N PRO A 424 -0.88 -26.19 -10.83
CA PRO A 424 -1.15 -27.43 -10.11
C PRO A 424 0.01 -28.43 -10.21
N GLN A 425 0.95 -28.23 -11.15
CA GLN A 425 2.16 -29.04 -11.28
C GLN A 425 3.22 -28.69 -10.21
N ARG A 426 3.06 -27.58 -9.48
CA ARG A 426 3.95 -27.24 -8.38
C ARG A 426 3.64 -28.16 -7.19
N MET A 427 4.62 -28.96 -6.77
CA MET A 427 4.46 -29.90 -5.65
C MET A 427 4.24 -29.22 -4.29
N PHE A 428 4.82 -28.03 -4.08
CA PHE A 428 4.74 -27.30 -2.81
C PHE A 428 4.08 -25.94 -3.00
N PRO A 429 3.09 -25.56 -2.16
CA PRO A 429 2.35 -24.30 -2.30
C PRO A 429 3.20 -23.05 -1.98
N THR A 430 4.47 -23.24 -1.59
CA THR A 430 5.40 -22.16 -1.28
C THR A 430 5.98 -21.56 -2.56
N THR A 431 6.03 -20.24 -2.61
CA THR A 431 6.73 -19.49 -3.65
C THR A 431 8.25 -19.62 -3.47
N PRO A 432 9.03 -19.90 -4.54
CA PRO A 432 10.48 -19.94 -4.44
C PRO A 432 11.07 -18.57 -4.12
N LEU A 433 12.23 -18.58 -3.45
CA LEU A 433 12.96 -17.36 -3.13
C LEU A 433 13.84 -16.96 -4.31
N VAL A 434 13.53 -15.83 -4.95
CA VAL A 434 14.30 -15.29 -6.08
C VAL A 434 15.00 -13.99 -5.68
N LYS A 435 16.31 -13.92 -5.90
CA LYS A 435 17.15 -12.74 -5.69
C LYS A 435 17.97 -12.47 -6.95
N LEU A 436 17.59 -11.44 -7.68
CA LEU A 436 18.35 -10.94 -8.82
C LEU A 436 19.19 -9.71 -8.40
N GLY A 437 20.44 -9.65 -8.85
CA GLY A 437 21.38 -8.59 -8.52
C GLY A 437 20.93 -7.22 -9.03
N GLU A 438 20.95 -6.22 -8.15
CA GLU A 438 20.36 -4.90 -8.44
C GLU A 438 21.07 -4.16 -9.58
N ASN A 439 22.38 -4.35 -9.74
CA ASN A 439 23.18 -3.65 -10.77
C ASN A 439 22.77 -3.98 -12.21
N HIS A 440 22.21 -5.17 -12.46
CA HIS A 440 21.98 -5.70 -13.80
C HIS A 440 20.53 -6.10 -14.08
N PHE A 441 19.72 -6.29 -13.03
CA PHE A 441 18.35 -6.76 -13.15
C PHE A 441 17.33 -5.79 -12.55
N SER A 442 17.74 -4.68 -11.92
CA SER A 442 16.77 -3.76 -11.28
C SER A 442 15.78 -3.14 -12.28
N LYS A 443 16.26 -2.76 -13.47
CA LYS A 443 15.44 -2.14 -14.51
C LYS A 443 14.75 -3.19 -15.40
N VAL A 444 13.46 -3.01 -15.70
CA VAL A 444 12.68 -3.95 -16.53
C VAL A 444 13.33 -4.19 -17.89
N LYS A 445 13.82 -3.13 -18.56
CA LYS A 445 14.47 -3.27 -19.88
C LYS A 445 15.72 -4.16 -19.82
N GLU A 446 16.56 -3.99 -18.80
CA GLU A 446 17.77 -4.80 -18.62
C GLU A 446 17.41 -6.23 -18.20
N PHE A 447 16.44 -6.38 -17.30
CA PHE A 447 15.88 -7.68 -16.92
C PHE A 447 15.39 -8.46 -18.14
N LEU A 448 14.49 -7.88 -18.95
CA LEU A 448 13.94 -8.54 -20.14
C LEU A 448 15.02 -8.85 -21.18
N GLY A 449 15.99 -7.94 -21.37
CA GLY A 449 17.10 -8.16 -22.30
C GLY A 449 18.05 -9.30 -21.91
N ARG A 450 18.02 -9.73 -20.64
CA ARG A 450 18.88 -10.82 -20.12
C ARG A 450 18.24 -12.19 -20.17
N PHE A 451 16.93 -12.26 -20.39
CA PHE A 451 16.21 -13.53 -20.54
C PHE A 451 15.70 -13.65 -21.97
N ALA A 452 16.33 -14.50 -22.78
CA ALA A 452 15.82 -14.78 -24.13
C ALA A 452 14.41 -15.38 -24.08
N ASN A 453 14.16 -16.23 -23.07
CA ASN A 453 12.84 -16.66 -22.63
C ASN A 453 12.86 -16.79 -21.10
N ILE A 454 11.70 -16.65 -20.47
CA ILE A 454 11.56 -16.86 -19.03
C ILE A 454 11.81 -18.35 -18.73
N PRO A 455 12.71 -18.69 -17.80
CA PRO A 455 13.06 -20.07 -17.49
C PRO A 455 11.89 -20.82 -16.85
N ASP A 456 11.90 -22.14 -17.01
CA ASP A 456 11.09 -23.03 -16.19
C ASP A 456 11.62 -23.03 -14.76
N ILE A 457 10.76 -22.66 -13.81
CA ILE A 457 11.11 -22.59 -12.38
C ILE A 457 10.13 -23.40 -11.52
N ILE A 458 9.41 -24.35 -12.10
CA ILE A 458 8.33 -25.04 -11.39
C ILE A 458 8.82 -25.90 -10.23
N GLU A 459 10.04 -26.43 -10.34
CA GLU A 459 10.74 -27.20 -9.31
C GLU A 459 11.80 -26.35 -8.57
N LEU A 460 11.82 -25.03 -8.76
CA LEU A 460 12.75 -24.14 -8.07
C LEU A 460 12.37 -23.97 -6.60
N ASP A 461 13.36 -23.89 -5.71
CA ASP A 461 13.19 -23.48 -4.32
C ASP A 461 13.89 -22.16 -4.02
N HIS A 462 15.12 -22.00 -4.55
CA HIS A 462 15.94 -20.81 -4.31
C HIS A 462 16.74 -20.46 -5.56
N LEU A 463 16.66 -19.20 -6.00
CA LEU A 463 17.49 -18.64 -7.06
C LEU A 463 18.21 -17.38 -6.55
N THR A 464 19.54 -17.38 -6.60
CA THR A 464 20.35 -16.15 -6.47
C THR A 464 21.13 -15.94 -7.74
N VAL A 465 21.01 -14.76 -8.35
CA VAL A 465 21.81 -14.35 -9.52
C VAL A 465 22.52 -13.05 -9.20
N SER A 466 23.85 -13.04 -9.30
CA SER A 466 24.69 -11.86 -9.05
C SER A 466 25.66 -11.65 -10.21
N GLY A 467 25.88 -10.39 -10.60
CA GLY A 467 26.77 -10.01 -11.70
C GLY A 467 26.12 -10.04 -13.08
N ASP A 468 26.94 -9.93 -14.12
CA ASP A 468 26.53 -9.86 -15.52
C ASP A 468 26.16 -11.27 -16.03
N VAL A 469 24.90 -11.66 -15.88
CA VAL A 469 24.40 -12.99 -16.26
C VAL A 469 23.30 -12.87 -17.32
N THR A 470 23.32 -13.76 -18.32
CA THR A 470 22.25 -13.90 -19.31
C THR A 470 21.73 -15.34 -19.37
N PHE A 471 20.49 -15.51 -19.82
CA PHE A 471 19.81 -16.80 -19.91
C PHE A 471 19.32 -17.03 -21.34
N GLY A 472 19.78 -18.14 -21.93
CA GLY A 472 19.31 -18.63 -23.22
C GLY A 472 17.87 -19.13 -23.20
N ARG A 473 17.39 -19.62 -24.35
CA ARG A 473 16.02 -20.13 -24.48
C ARG A 473 15.88 -21.50 -23.82
N GLY A 474 14.72 -21.79 -23.22
CA GLY A 474 14.42 -23.13 -22.70
C GLY A 474 15.26 -23.56 -21.49
N VAL A 475 15.77 -22.62 -20.70
CA VAL A 475 16.49 -22.92 -19.45
C VAL A 475 15.50 -23.43 -18.39
N SER A 476 15.89 -24.45 -17.62
CA SER A 476 15.13 -24.97 -16.47
C SER A 476 15.98 -24.87 -15.19
N LEU A 477 15.38 -24.34 -14.13
CA LEU A 477 16.03 -24.10 -12.83
C LEU A 477 15.29 -24.88 -11.74
N ARG A 478 16.01 -25.75 -11.01
CA ARG A 478 15.43 -26.72 -10.07
C ARG A 478 16.18 -26.73 -8.74
N GLY A 479 15.45 -26.88 -7.64
CA GLY A 479 16.00 -26.86 -6.28
C GLY A 479 16.69 -25.54 -5.96
N THR A 480 17.95 -25.59 -5.51
CA THR A 480 18.74 -24.39 -5.19
C THR A 480 19.76 -24.07 -6.29
N VAL A 481 19.59 -22.93 -6.96
CA VAL A 481 20.50 -22.45 -8.00
C VAL A 481 21.11 -21.11 -7.60
N ILE A 482 22.44 -21.03 -7.62
CA ILE A 482 23.18 -19.80 -7.32
C ILE A 482 24.13 -19.53 -8.48
N ILE A 483 24.02 -18.36 -9.10
CA ILE A 483 24.85 -17.94 -10.23
C ILE A 483 25.57 -16.65 -9.86
N ILE A 484 26.90 -16.68 -9.90
CA ILE A 484 27.74 -15.55 -9.48
C ILE A 484 28.79 -15.26 -10.57
N ALA A 485 28.57 -14.17 -11.30
CA ALA A 485 29.60 -13.53 -12.11
C ALA A 485 30.29 -12.44 -11.26
N ASN A 486 31.61 -12.52 -11.12
CA ASN A 486 32.37 -11.51 -10.38
C ASN A 486 32.47 -10.21 -11.18
N HIS A 487 32.98 -9.16 -10.54
CA HIS A 487 33.16 -7.87 -11.20
C HIS A 487 34.07 -8.00 -12.44
N GLY A 488 33.55 -7.63 -13.61
CA GLY A 488 34.25 -7.72 -14.90
C GLY A 488 34.04 -9.06 -15.64
N ASP A 489 33.50 -10.07 -14.96
CA ASP A 489 33.13 -11.34 -15.58
C ASP A 489 31.69 -11.31 -16.11
N ARG A 490 31.41 -12.16 -17.09
CA ARG A 490 30.07 -12.39 -17.62
C ARG A 490 29.80 -13.88 -17.75
N ILE A 491 28.57 -14.30 -17.46
CA ILE A 491 28.13 -15.69 -17.64
C ILE A 491 26.90 -15.71 -18.54
N ASP A 492 27.03 -16.34 -19.72
CA ASP A 492 25.92 -16.62 -20.62
C ASP A 492 25.45 -18.07 -20.42
N ILE A 493 24.29 -18.28 -19.77
CA ILE A 493 23.73 -19.62 -19.57
C ILE A 493 23.19 -20.13 -20.93
N PRO A 494 23.69 -21.28 -21.44
CA PRO A 494 23.33 -21.76 -22.76
C PRO A 494 21.85 -22.12 -22.89
N ALA A 495 21.34 -22.11 -24.12
CA ALA A 495 19.99 -22.56 -24.41
C ALA A 495 19.80 -24.03 -24.03
N GLY A 496 18.64 -24.37 -23.46
CA GLY A 496 18.31 -25.72 -23.00
C GLY A 496 19.02 -26.15 -21.71
N ALA A 497 19.78 -25.27 -21.06
CA ALA A 497 20.49 -25.63 -19.83
C ALA A 497 19.52 -26.00 -18.70
N ILE A 498 19.81 -27.11 -18.02
CA ILE A 498 19.10 -27.54 -16.82
C ILE A 498 20.04 -27.39 -15.63
N LEU A 499 19.73 -26.48 -14.71
CA LEU A 499 20.50 -26.25 -13.50
C LEU A 499 19.71 -26.75 -12.29
N GLU A 500 20.20 -27.80 -11.66
CA GLU A 500 19.57 -28.42 -10.50
C GLU A 500 20.56 -28.53 -9.34
N ASN A 501 20.26 -27.85 -8.23
CA ASN A 501 21.09 -27.88 -7.01
C ASN A 501 22.57 -27.53 -7.29
N LYS A 502 22.81 -26.49 -8.10
CA LYS A 502 24.14 -26.06 -8.55
C LYS A 502 24.48 -24.63 -8.13
N ILE A 503 25.77 -24.44 -7.88
CA ILE A 503 26.40 -23.13 -7.82
C ILE A 503 27.24 -23.00 -9.10
N VAL A 504 26.96 -21.96 -9.89
CA VAL A 504 27.66 -21.62 -11.12
C VAL A 504 28.43 -20.32 -10.89
N SER A 505 29.73 -20.34 -11.09
CA SER A 505 30.57 -19.14 -11.02
C SER A 505 31.68 -19.18 -12.06
N GLY A 506 32.17 -18.01 -12.45
CA GLY A 506 33.25 -17.86 -13.43
C GLY A 506 32.91 -16.86 -14.52
N ASN A 507 33.51 -17.07 -15.69
CA ASN A 507 33.38 -16.21 -16.87
C ASN A 507 33.20 -17.10 -18.11
N MET A 508 32.06 -16.97 -18.78
CA MET A 508 31.69 -17.76 -19.95
C MET A 508 30.87 -16.89 -20.91
N ARG A 509 31.41 -16.65 -22.10
CA ARG A 509 30.77 -15.90 -23.19
C ARG A 509 30.35 -16.87 -24.29
N ILE A 510 29.10 -16.78 -24.72
CA ILE A 510 28.60 -17.52 -25.89
C ILE A 510 28.47 -16.53 -27.06
N LEU A 511 29.10 -16.83 -28.19
CA LEU A 511 29.08 -16.01 -29.40
C LEU A 511 28.33 -16.74 -30.52
N ASP A 512 27.58 -16.00 -31.33
CA ASP A 512 26.95 -16.52 -32.55
C ASP A 512 28.05 -16.88 -33.57
N HIS A 513 27.91 -18.01 -34.25
CA HIS A 513 28.84 -18.52 -35.26
C HIS A 513 28.17 -18.66 -36.62
#